data_AF-A0A3A0A3S4-F1
#
_entry.id   AF-A0A3A0A3S4-F1
#
_cell.length_a   1.000
_cell.length_b   1.000
_cell.length_c   1.000
_cell.angle_alpha   90.00
_cell.angle_beta   90.00
_cell.angle_gamma   90.00
#
_symmetry.space_group_name_H-M   'P 1'
#
loop_
_entity.id
_entity.type
_entity.pdbx_description
1 polymer ?
#
loop_
_entity_poly.entity_id
_entity_poly.type
_entity_poly.pdbx_seq_one_letter_code
_entity_poly.pdbx_strand_id
1 'polypeptide(L)'
;MNADEVSLLMTAVPEPARVLIVDDDPMARETLEAVLRKEGYTLLFAASGNELFQQMAAAAPDLILLDVMMPDIHGFDICLRLKASAHYRHIPIILVTALDSTADLVRGLDSGADEFISKPFRSPELRARVRTMLRIKRQYDALQYMLQTRDLLSNMIVHDMRNPLAAVMLYIQLLRRRGNLQSEQERYLEMIFNEAQHVSAFLEDMLLLNKLDRGPLTLTRSPLELSRLFAEVHQKTNSLAVTRKVTVESTEPPVVEGLEVDLVLFQRALENMLTHAIKSAPPHTAVTVSAQVHPDSNSDAPAPRLRIEVTNAGAHLPPEDLERLFDKFAVMTLKEQGSSHVGLGLAYCRMVVEAHGGHAFATNIEPRGLRFIIELP
;
A
#
# COMPACT_ATOMS: atom_id res chain seq x y z
N MET A 1 14.31 0.23 15.13
CA MET A 1 15.38 1.24 15.17
C MET A 1 14.90 2.41 16.02
N ASN A 2 15.78 2.94 16.88
CA ASN A 2 15.48 4.14 17.69
C ASN A 2 15.78 5.43 16.90
N ALA A 3 15.26 6.57 17.34
CA ALA A 3 15.43 7.89 16.71
C ALA A 3 16.91 8.26 16.49
N ASP A 4 17.81 7.80 17.36
CA ASP A 4 19.25 8.02 17.25
C ASP A 4 19.89 7.27 16.07
N GLU A 5 19.39 6.09 15.70
CA GLU A 5 19.89 5.34 14.53
C GLU A 5 19.48 6.02 13.22
N VAL A 6 18.31 6.65 13.20
CA VAL A 6 17.83 7.47 12.07
C VAL A 6 18.66 8.75 11.93
N SER A 7 19.06 9.38 13.05
CA SER A 7 19.91 10.57 13.06
C SER A 7 21.36 10.28 12.62
N LEU A 8 21.91 9.12 13.02
CA LEU A 8 23.25 8.68 12.62
C LEU A 8 23.34 8.40 11.11
N LEU A 9 22.26 7.89 10.50
CA LEU A 9 22.17 7.65 9.05
C LEU A 9 22.04 8.94 8.24
N MET A 10 21.42 9.99 8.78
CA MET A 10 21.30 11.30 8.11
C MET A 10 22.59 12.12 8.12
N THR A 11 23.58 11.72 8.92
CA THR A 11 24.89 12.40 9.07
C THR A 11 26.07 11.58 8.55
N ALA A 12 25.83 10.34 8.09
CA ALA A 12 26.87 9.50 7.52
C ALA A 12 27.40 10.08 6.20
N VAL A 13 28.70 10.32 6.15
CA VAL A 13 29.41 10.58 4.88
C VAL A 13 29.09 9.41 3.94
N PRO A 14 28.54 9.66 2.73
CA PRO A 14 28.16 8.58 1.85
C PRO A 14 29.40 7.73 1.52
N GLU A 15 29.31 6.43 1.79
CA GLU A 15 30.38 5.50 1.48
C GLU A 15 30.73 5.57 -0.03
N PRO A 16 32.01 5.39 -0.38
CA PRO A 16 32.43 5.35 -1.77
C PRO A 16 31.72 4.20 -2.50
N ALA A 17 31.11 4.52 -3.64
CA ALA A 17 30.33 3.55 -4.41
C ALA A 17 31.17 2.33 -4.80
N ARG A 18 30.57 1.15 -4.71
CA ARG A 18 31.22 -0.14 -4.95
C ARG A 18 30.98 -0.58 -6.39
N VAL A 19 32.05 -0.69 -7.18
CA VAL A 19 31.97 -1.13 -8.58
C VAL A 19 32.62 -2.51 -8.69
N LEU A 20 31.84 -3.52 -9.05
CA LEU A 20 32.33 -4.87 -9.29
C LEU A 20 32.72 -5.03 -10.76
N ILE A 21 33.99 -5.34 -11.02
CA ILE A 21 34.54 -5.58 -12.35
C ILE A 21 34.68 -7.08 -12.55
N VAL A 22 34.01 -7.61 -13.56
CA VAL A 22 33.97 -9.04 -13.86
C VAL A 22 34.44 -9.27 -15.28
N ASP A 23 35.61 -9.87 -15.40
CA ASP A 23 36.30 -10.14 -16.66
C ASP A 23 37.32 -11.24 -16.37
N ASP A 24 37.51 -12.25 -17.24
CA ASP A 24 38.49 -13.31 -17.01
C ASP A 24 39.92 -12.85 -17.33
N ASP A 25 40.09 -11.88 -18.22
CA ASP A 25 41.39 -11.32 -18.59
C ASP A 25 41.91 -10.34 -17.50
N PRO A 26 43.03 -10.67 -16.82
CA PRO A 26 43.62 -9.78 -15.83
C PRO A 26 44.03 -8.41 -16.41
N MET A 27 44.45 -8.35 -17.67
CA MET A 27 44.84 -7.10 -18.32
C MET A 27 43.64 -6.18 -18.54
N ALA A 28 42.49 -6.74 -18.90
CA ALA A 28 41.25 -6.00 -19.01
C ALA A 28 40.80 -5.43 -17.65
N ARG A 29 40.91 -6.22 -16.57
CA ARG A 29 40.64 -5.76 -15.19
C ARG A 29 41.56 -4.61 -14.77
N GLU A 30 42.87 -4.73 -15.00
CA GLU A 30 43.84 -3.67 -14.72
C GLU A 30 43.56 -2.39 -15.51
N THR A 31 43.14 -2.52 -16.77
CA THR A 31 42.77 -1.38 -17.61
C THR A 31 41.54 -0.65 -17.07
N LEU A 32 40.49 -1.40 -16.69
CA LEU A 32 39.28 -0.84 -16.07
C LEU A 32 39.61 -0.18 -14.72
N GLU A 33 40.44 -0.81 -13.90
CA GLU A 33 40.92 -0.26 -12.64
C GLU A 33 41.64 1.08 -12.87
N ALA A 34 42.61 1.13 -13.79
CA ALA A 34 43.39 2.33 -14.08
C ALA A 34 42.51 3.51 -14.50
N VAL A 35 41.42 3.24 -15.25
CA VAL A 35 40.47 4.27 -15.68
C VAL A 35 39.59 4.79 -14.53
N LEU A 36 39.22 3.93 -13.58
CA LEU A 36 38.22 4.24 -12.54
C LEU A 36 38.81 4.60 -11.18
N ARG A 37 40.07 4.23 -10.89
CA ARG A 37 40.72 4.43 -9.59
C ARG A 37 40.73 5.89 -9.11
N LYS A 38 40.75 6.85 -10.04
CA LYS A 38 40.75 8.29 -9.73
C LYS A 38 39.37 8.86 -9.39
N GLU A 39 38.31 8.09 -9.55
CA GLU A 39 36.91 8.54 -9.34
C GLU A 39 36.41 8.32 -7.91
N GLY A 40 37.24 7.74 -7.02
CA GLY A 40 36.89 7.54 -5.61
C GLY A 40 35.90 6.39 -5.36
N TYR A 41 35.86 5.40 -6.25
CA TYR A 41 35.07 4.19 -6.09
C TYR A 41 35.85 3.09 -5.35
N THR A 42 35.12 2.24 -4.63
CA THR A 42 35.65 0.98 -4.12
C THR A 42 35.55 -0.05 -5.24
N LEU A 43 36.69 -0.44 -5.82
CA LEU A 43 36.72 -1.40 -6.92
C LEU A 43 36.84 -2.82 -6.36
N LEU A 44 35.96 -3.70 -6.82
CA LEU A 44 35.93 -5.13 -6.51
C LEU A 44 36.14 -5.89 -7.82
N PHE A 45 36.67 -7.12 -7.74
CA PHE A 45 37.03 -7.89 -8.90
C PHE A 45 36.54 -9.33 -8.80
N ALA A 46 36.07 -9.87 -9.92
CA ALA A 46 35.83 -11.28 -10.11
C ALA A 46 36.40 -11.72 -11.46
N ALA A 47 37.06 -12.89 -11.50
CA ALA A 47 37.65 -13.44 -12.71
C ALA A 47 36.71 -14.42 -13.45
N SER A 48 35.51 -14.64 -12.94
CA SER A 48 34.53 -15.58 -13.51
C SER A 48 33.11 -15.27 -13.04
N GLY A 49 32.11 -15.79 -13.76
CA GLY A 49 30.70 -15.71 -13.33
C GLY A 49 30.46 -16.42 -12.00
N ASN A 50 31.12 -17.54 -11.75
CA ASN A 50 31.03 -18.25 -10.46
C ASN A 50 31.55 -17.40 -9.30
N GLU A 51 32.69 -16.73 -9.47
CA GLU A 51 33.26 -15.84 -8.45
C GLU A 51 32.36 -14.62 -8.21
N LEU A 52 31.78 -14.04 -9.28
CA LEU A 52 30.77 -12.99 -9.15
C LEU A 52 29.67 -13.42 -8.19
N PHE A 53 29.02 -14.57 -8.42
CA PHE A 53 27.89 -15.01 -7.60
C PHE A 53 28.28 -15.34 -6.16
N GLN A 54 29.48 -15.89 -5.95
CA GLN A 54 30.00 -16.15 -4.59
C GLN A 54 30.19 -14.86 -3.79
N GLN A 55 30.62 -13.78 -4.45
CA GLN A 55 30.94 -12.53 -3.79
C GLN A 55 29.74 -11.58 -3.68
N MET A 56 28.72 -11.66 -4.54
CA MET A 56 27.59 -10.71 -4.61
C MET A 56 27.01 -10.28 -3.25
N ALA A 57 26.78 -11.22 -2.33
CA ALA A 57 26.17 -10.93 -1.03
C ALA A 57 27.10 -10.09 -0.11
N ALA A 58 28.39 -10.41 -0.07
CA ALA A 58 29.37 -9.66 0.72
C ALA A 58 29.85 -8.39 -0.01
N ALA A 59 29.92 -8.46 -1.33
CA ALA A 59 30.35 -7.40 -2.23
C ALA A 59 29.32 -6.28 -2.37
N ALA A 60 28.02 -6.56 -2.16
CA ALA A 60 26.89 -5.65 -2.31
C ALA A 60 27.16 -4.47 -3.27
N PRO A 61 27.43 -4.74 -4.56
CA PRO A 61 27.92 -3.74 -5.48
C PRO A 61 26.82 -2.75 -5.91
N ASP A 62 27.21 -1.51 -6.12
CA ASP A 62 26.35 -0.45 -6.66
C ASP A 62 26.29 -0.45 -8.19
N LEU A 63 27.26 -1.11 -8.83
CA LEU A 63 27.39 -1.23 -10.28
C LEU A 63 28.22 -2.47 -10.62
N ILE A 64 27.85 -3.16 -11.70
CA ILE A 64 28.63 -4.27 -12.26
C ILE A 64 29.12 -3.87 -13.66
N LEU A 65 30.43 -3.97 -13.88
CA LEU A 65 31.04 -3.98 -15.21
C LEU A 65 31.30 -5.44 -15.57
N LEU A 66 30.67 -5.93 -16.63
CA LEU A 66 30.61 -7.36 -16.93
C LEU A 66 31.11 -7.65 -18.34
N ASP A 67 32.15 -8.45 -18.46
CA ASP A 67 32.55 -9.02 -19.73
C ASP A 67 31.54 -10.06 -20.22
N VAL A 68 31.32 -10.10 -21.53
CA VAL A 68 30.37 -11.02 -22.16
C VAL A 68 31.00 -12.37 -22.48
N MET A 69 32.29 -12.39 -22.78
CA MET A 69 33.02 -13.49 -23.39
C MET A 69 33.95 -14.13 -22.37
N MET A 70 33.37 -14.74 -21.34
CA MET A 70 34.11 -15.49 -20.32
C MET A 70 34.03 -17.01 -20.53
N PRO A 71 35.03 -17.80 -20.09
CA PRO A 71 35.08 -19.24 -20.31
C PRO A 71 34.01 -20.07 -19.57
N ASP A 72 33.49 -19.57 -18.45
CA ASP A 72 32.60 -20.34 -17.57
C ASP A 72 31.11 -20.08 -17.87
N ILE A 73 30.69 -18.81 -17.83
CA ILE A 73 29.31 -18.39 -18.05
C ILE A 73 29.33 -17.13 -18.91
N HIS A 74 28.56 -17.12 -20.00
CA HIS A 74 28.43 -15.93 -20.83
C HIS A 74 27.79 -14.77 -20.04
N GLY A 75 28.28 -13.55 -20.25
CA GLY A 75 27.80 -12.37 -19.51
C GLY A 75 26.31 -12.08 -19.71
N PHE A 76 25.74 -12.44 -20.87
CA PHE A 76 24.29 -12.34 -21.08
C PHE A 76 23.48 -13.23 -20.14
N ASP A 77 23.95 -14.45 -19.87
CA ASP A 77 23.28 -15.39 -18.96
C ASP A 77 23.38 -14.93 -17.51
N ILE A 78 24.52 -14.35 -17.13
CA ILE A 78 24.71 -13.72 -15.81
C ILE A 78 23.74 -12.55 -15.64
N CYS A 79 23.64 -11.68 -16.65
CA CYS A 79 22.73 -10.55 -16.64
C CYS A 79 21.28 -10.99 -16.45
N LEU A 80 20.82 -11.96 -17.23
CA LEU A 80 19.47 -12.51 -17.13
C LEU A 80 19.19 -13.06 -15.71
N ARG A 81 20.13 -13.82 -15.13
CA ARG A 81 20.00 -14.36 -13.77
C ARG A 81 19.91 -13.26 -12.70
N LEU A 82 20.75 -12.23 -12.80
CA LEU A 82 20.74 -11.12 -11.85
C LEU A 82 19.44 -10.30 -11.96
N LYS A 83 18.97 -10.02 -13.18
CA LYS A 83 17.73 -9.28 -13.42
C LYS A 83 16.47 -10.07 -13.08
N ALA A 84 16.51 -11.41 -13.12
CA ALA A 84 15.43 -12.25 -12.60
C ALA A 84 15.31 -12.17 -11.07
N SER A 85 16.42 -12.01 -10.35
CA SER A 85 16.43 -11.94 -8.88
C SER A 85 15.82 -10.64 -8.35
N ALA A 86 14.82 -10.73 -7.46
CA ALA A 86 14.26 -9.56 -6.75
C ALA A 86 15.33 -8.80 -5.95
N HIS A 87 16.34 -9.52 -5.46
CA HIS A 87 17.39 -8.96 -4.64
C HIS A 87 18.48 -8.23 -5.45
N TYR A 88 18.72 -8.61 -6.71
CA TYR A 88 19.84 -8.04 -7.51
C TYR A 88 19.40 -7.24 -8.73
N ARG A 89 18.15 -7.34 -9.19
CA ARG A 89 17.68 -6.72 -10.44
C ARG A 89 17.88 -5.20 -10.53
N HIS A 90 17.93 -4.55 -9.38
CA HIS A 90 18.08 -3.09 -9.26
C HIS A 90 19.53 -2.62 -9.38
N ILE A 91 20.51 -3.54 -9.38
CA ILE A 91 21.92 -3.21 -9.56
C ILE A 91 22.15 -2.97 -11.06
N PRO A 92 22.66 -1.80 -11.48
CA PRO A 92 22.96 -1.53 -12.87
C PRO A 92 24.10 -2.42 -13.38
N ILE A 93 23.99 -2.86 -14.63
CA ILE A 93 24.97 -3.70 -15.31
C ILE A 93 25.40 -3.01 -16.61
N ILE A 94 26.70 -2.76 -16.75
CA ILE A 94 27.30 -2.28 -18.01
C ILE A 94 28.07 -3.45 -18.61
N LEU A 95 27.65 -3.92 -19.78
CA LEU A 95 28.40 -4.94 -20.52
C LEU A 95 29.63 -4.32 -21.15
N VAL A 96 30.81 -4.88 -20.90
CA VAL A 96 32.08 -4.45 -21.49
C VAL A 96 32.54 -5.53 -22.45
N THR A 97 32.32 -5.36 -23.75
CA THR A 97 32.39 -6.49 -24.71
C THR A 97 33.25 -6.19 -25.93
N ALA A 98 33.90 -7.20 -26.51
CA ALA A 98 34.51 -7.09 -27.83
C ALA A 98 33.50 -7.22 -28.98
N LEU A 99 32.24 -7.58 -28.69
CA LEU A 99 31.17 -7.68 -29.67
C LEU A 99 30.68 -6.27 -30.05
N ASP A 100 30.69 -5.94 -31.33
CA ASP A 100 30.33 -4.62 -31.86
C ASP A 100 29.22 -4.67 -32.92
N SER A 101 28.64 -5.85 -33.18
CA SER A 101 27.54 -5.99 -34.12
C SER A 101 26.23 -5.46 -33.54
N THR A 102 25.36 -4.92 -34.40
CA THR A 102 24.02 -4.47 -34.01
C THR A 102 23.20 -5.61 -33.38
N ALA A 103 23.40 -6.85 -33.84
CA ALA A 103 22.71 -8.02 -33.30
C ALA A 103 23.14 -8.34 -31.86
N ASP A 104 24.43 -8.23 -31.55
CA ASP A 104 24.94 -8.44 -30.19
C ASP A 104 24.51 -7.32 -29.24
N LEU A 105 24.36 -6.10 -29.77
CA LEU A 105 23.81 -4.96 -29.04
C LEU A 105 22.39 -5.21 -28.56
N VAL A 106 21.52 -5.63 -29.49
CA VAL A 106 20.12 -5.94 -29.21
C VAL A 106 20.05 -7.08 -28.22
N ARG A 107 20.87 -8.13 -28.41
CA ARG A 107 20.92 -9.27 -27.50
C ARG A 107 21.35 -8.89 -26.08
N GLY A 108 22.27 -7.93 -25.94
CA GLY A 108 22.69 -7.39 -24.65
C GLY A 108 21.58 -6.65 -23.92
N LEU A 109 20.86 -5.78 -24.63
CA LEU A 109 19.71 -5.07 -24.05
C LEU A 109 18.57 -6.03 -23.69
N ASP A 110 18.28 -7.01 -24.55
CA ASP A 110 17.26 -8.04 -24.31
C ASP A 110 17.60 -8.94 -23.11
N SER A 111 18.89 -9.07 -22.77
CA SER A 111 19.34 -9.78 -21.55
C SER A 111 19.12 -8.99 -20.25
N GLY A 112 18.65 -7.73 -20.37
CA GLY A 112 18.38 -6.84 -19.26
C GLY A 112 19.56 -5.97 -18.83
N ALA A 113 20.62 -5.88 -19.63
CA ALA A 113 21.73 -4.95 -19.32
C ALA A 113 21.25 -3.51 -19.45
N ASP A 114 21.69 -2.65 -18.52
CA ASP A 114 21.29 -1.23 -18.52
C ASP A 114 22.09 -0.44 -19.55
N GLU A 115 23.32 -0.86 -19.84
CA GLU A 115 24.21 -0.21 -20.78
C GLU A 115 25.22 -1.21 -21.37
N PHE A 116 25.90 -0.84 -22.46
CA PHE A 116 27.02 -1.58 -23.01
C PHE A 116 28.16 -0.63 -23.41
N ILE A 117 29.38 -1.15 -23.51
CA ILE A 117 30.53 -0.44 -24.04
C ILE A 117 31.43 -1.43 -24.80
N SER A 118 31.82 -1.08 -26.03
CA SER A 118 32.66 -1.93 -26.86
C SER A 118 34.15 -1.74 -26.55
N LYS A 119 34.91 -2.84 -26.57
CA LYS A 119 36.38 -2.84 -26.49
C LYS A 119 36.94 -2.65 -27.91
N PRO A 120 37.93 -1.75 -28.13
CA PRO A 120 38.53 -0.85 -27.16
C PRO A 120 37.65 0.39 -26.88
N PHE A 121 37.53 0.76 -25.60
CA PHE A 121 36.75 1.92 -25.17
C PHE A 121 37.63 3.13 -24.84
N ARG A 122 37.05 4.33 -24.91
CA ARG A 122 37.72 5.57 -24.48
C ARG A 122 37.48 5.80 -22.99
N SER A 123 38.52 6.17 -22.25
CA SER A 123 38.41 6.41 -20.79
C SER A 123 37.32 7.44 -20.41
N PRO A 124 37.14 8.57 -21.11
CA PRO A 124 36.06 9.51 -20.80
C PRO A 124 34.66 8.91 -20.98
N GLU A 125 34.48 8.00 -21.94
CA GLU A 125 33.21 7.34 -22.21
C GLU A 125 32.84 6.38 -21.09
N LEU A 126 33.76 5.49 -20.70
CA LEU A 126 33.55 4.55 -19.60
C LEU A 126 33.18 5.30 -18.30
N ARG A 127 33.96 6.33 -17.95
CA ARG A 127 33.69 7.14 -16.75
C ARG A 127 32.32 7.81 -16.79
N ALA A 128 31.91 8.33 -17.95
CA ALA A 128 30.62 8.97 -18.11
C ALA A 128 29.47 7.96 -17.89
N ARG A 129 29.56 6.76 -18.49
CA ARG A 129 28.54 5.70 -18.32
C ARG A 129 28.47 5.19 -16.88
N VAL A 130 29.62 4.91 -16.26
CA VAL A 130 29.72 4.49 -14.84
C VAL A 130 29.09 5.54 -13.92
N ARG A 131 29.45 6.82 -14.08
CA ARG A 131 28.90 7.90 -13.25
C ARG A 131 27.39 8.05 -13.41
N THR A 132 26.86 7.89 -14.63
CA THR A 132 25.41 7.95 -14.89
C THR A 132 24.69 6.80 -14.21
N MET A 133 25.19 5.56 -14.36
CA MET A 133 24.57 4.39 -13.73
C MET A 133 24.61 4.46 -12.21
N LEU A 134 25.73 4.88 -11.62
CA LEU A 134 25.83 5.09 -10.18
C LEU A 134 24.89 6.18 -9.66
N ARG A 135 24.68 7.25 -10.45
CA ARG A 135 23.68 8.29 -10.11
C ARG A 135 22.26 7.70 -10.09
N ILE A 136 21.90 6.88 -11.08
CA ILE A 136 20.59 6.23 -11.14
C ILE A 136 20.42 5.28 -9.94
N LYS A 137 21.44 4.46 -9.63
CA LYS A 137 21.44 3.57 -8.46
C LYS A 137 21.21 4.33 -7.15
N ARG A 138 21.92 5.43 -6.93
CA ARG A 138 21.74 6.27 -5.73
C ARG A 138 20.33 6.85 -5.61
N GLN A 139 19.72 7.25 -6.73
CA GLN A 139 18.35 7.74 -6.74
C GLN A 139 17.36 6.62 -6.39
N TYR A 140 17.58 5.42 -6.93
CA TYR A 140 16.80 4.24 -6.57
C TYR A 140 16.92 3.92 -5.07
N ASP A 141 18.14 3.88 -4.54
CA ASP A 141 18.38 3.58 -3.12
C ASP A 141 17.78 4.63 -2.18
N ALA A 142 17.93 5.92 -2.52
CA ALA A 142 17.31 7.00 -1.76
C ALA A 142 15.78 6.90 -1.76
N LEU A 143 15.17 6.54 -2.89
CA LEU A 143 13.74 6.32 -2.97
C LEU A 143 13.30 5.12 -2.11
N GLN A 144 14.00 3.99 -2.21
CA GLN A 144 13.69 2.81 -1.39
C GLN A 144 13.83 3.12 0.11
N TYR A 145 14.89 3.83 0.49
CA TYR A 145 15.09 4.28 1.87
C TYR A 145 13.95 5.19 2.35
N MET A 146 13.52 6.16 1.53
CA MET A 146 12.40 7.03 1.88
C MET A 146 11.09 6.24 2.05
N LEU A 147 10.81 5.28 1.17
CA LEU A 147 9.63 4.43 1.27
C LEU A 147 9.65 3.58 2.56
N GLN A 148 10.78 2.94 2.87
CA GLN A 148 10.96 2.16 4.10
C GLN A 148 10.86 3.05 5.36
N THR A 149 11.42 4.26 5.31
CA THR A 149 11.35 5.21 6.44
C THR A 149 9.92 5.70 6.67
N ARG A 150 9.20 6.09 5.61
CA ARG A 150 7.77 6.44 5.67
C ARG A 150 6.95 5.35 6.34
N ASP A 151 7.25 4.11 5.99
CA ASP A 151 6.60 2.91 6.45
C ASP A 151 6.85 2.60 7.93
N LEU A 152 8.11 2.70 8.37
CA LEU A 152 8.49 2.55 9.77
C LEU A 152 7.87 3.64 10.64
N LEU A 153 7.91 4.89 10.19
CA LEU A 153 7.34 6.03 10.91
C LEU A 153 5.83 5.87 11.09
N SER A 154 5.12 5.45 10.03
CA SER A 154 3.67 5.26 10.08
C SER A 154 3.26 4.18 11.10
N ASN A 155 3.98 3.06 11.13
CA ASN A 155 3.74 2.00 12.12
C ASN A 155 4.05 2.45 13.56
N MET A 156 5.15 3.17 13.75
CA MET A 156 5.57 3.67 15.07
C MET A 156 4.60 4.72 15.61
N ILE A 157 4.20 5.71 14.80
CA ILE A 157 3.25 6.76 15.20
C ILE A 157 1.95 6.15 15.70
N VAL A 158 1.40 5.17 14.97
CA VAL A 158 0.14 4.53 15.37
C VAL A 158 0.29 3.78 16.69
N HIS A 159 1.38 3.02 16.86
CA HIS A 159 1.65 2.32 18.12
C HIS A 159 1.75 3.31 19.30
N ASP A 160 2.52 4.37 19.14
CA ASP A 160 2.78 5.35 20.19
C ASP A 160 1.57 6.22 20.50
N MET A 161 0.65 6.40 19.54
CA MET A 161 -0.64 7.06 19.76
C MET A 161 -1.70 6.12 20.38
N ARG A 162 -1.66 4.81 20.07
CA ARG A 162 -2.63 3.83 20.62
C ARG A 162 -2.48 3.69 22.14
N ASN A 163 -1.26 3.73 22.65
CA ASN A 163 -0.97 3.56 24.09
C ASN A 163 -1.60 4.64 24.98
N PRO A 164 -1.37 5.96 24.77
CA PRO A 164 -2.01 7.00 25.57
C PRO A 164 -3.53 6.99 25.39
N LEU A 165 -4.03 6.64 24.20
CA LEU A 165 -5.46 6.54 23.93
C LEU A 165 -6.12 5.41 24.73
N ALA A 166 -5.47 4.24 24.80
CA ALA A 166 -5.91 3.13 25.64
C ALA A 166 -5.95 3.51 27.12
N ALA A 167 -4.96 4.29 27.60
CA ALA A 167 -4.96 4.81 28.96
C ALA A 167 -6.14 5.77 29.22
N VAL A 168 -6.42 6.70 28.29
CA VAL A 168 -7.59 7.59 28.38
C VAL A 168 -8.89 6.80 28.44
N MET A 169 -9.08 5.81 27.56
CA MET A 169 -10.26 4.95 27.58
C MET A 169 -10.40 4.19 28.91
N LEU A 170 -9.30 3.65 29.45
CA LEU A 170 -9.28 2.97 30.74
C LEU A 170 -9.71 3.90 31.88
N TYR A 171 -9.17 5.13 31.93
CA TYR A 171 -9.55 6.10 32.97
C TYR A 171 -11.02 6.49 32.88
N ILE A 172 -11.57 6.65 31.68
CA ILE A 172 -13.01 6.90 31.49
C ILE A 172 -13.84 5.73 32.03
N GLN A 173 -13.46 4.49 31.69
CA GLN A 173 -14.16 3.30 32.19
C GLN A 173 -14.09 3.18 33.72
N LEU A 174 -12.94 3.48 34.33
CA LEU A 174 -12.77 3.50 35.78
C LEU A 174 -13.65 4.58 36.45
N LEU A 175 -13.74 5.77 35.88
CA LEU A 175 -14.60 6.85 36.38
C LEU A 175 -16.09 6.47 36.31
N ARG A 176 -16.53 5.87 35.20
CA ARG A 176 -17.92 5.38 35.06
C ARG A 176 -18.25 4.29 36.07
N ARG A 177 -17.33 3.34 36.30
CA ARG A 177 -17.52 2.24 37.26
C ARG A 177 -17.65 2.71 38.71
N ARG A 178 -17.10 3.88 39.06
CA ARG A 178 -17.14 4.44 40.42
C ARG A 178 -18.55 4.91 40.84
N GLY A 179 -19.48 5.09 39.90
CA GLY A 179 -20.92 5.20 40.16
C GLY A 179 -21.44 6.51 40.78
N ASN A 180 -20.61 7.55 40.93
CA ASN A 180 -20.97 8.83 41.57
C ASN A 180 -20.88 10.04 40.63
N LEU A 181 -21.17 9.87 39.35
CA LEU A 181 -21.08 10.94 38.36
C LEU A 181 -22.37 11.74 38.31
N GLN A 182 -22.26 13.07 38.25
CA GLN A 182 -23.39 13.92 37.90
C GLN A 182 -23.76 13.72 36.42
N SER A 183 -25.02 13.96 36.06
CA SER A 183 -25.53 13.75 34.69
C SER A 183 -24.71 14.47 33.61
N GLU A 184 -24.18 15.65 33.94
CA GLU A 184 -23.32 16.43 33.04
C GLU A 184 -21.92 15.82 32.88
N GLN A 185 -21.34 15.27 33.97
CA GLN A 185 -20.05 14.58 33.94
C GLN A 185 -20.13 13.27 33.15
N GLU A 186 -21.22 12.53 33.28
CA GLU A 186 -21.45 11.31 32.50
C GLU A 186 -21.54 11.62 31.01
N ARG A 187 -22.25 12.71 30.65
CA ARG A 187 -22.30 13.19 29.26
C ARG A 187 -20.92 13.57 28.71
N TYR A 188 -20.09 14.28 29.49
CA TYR A 188 -18.74 14.61 29.05
C TYR A 188 -17.86 13.37 28.88
N LEU A 189 -17.92 12.42 29.80
CA LEU A 189 -17.16 11.17 29.70
C LEU A 189 -17.58 10.35 28.47
N GLU A 190 -18.87 10.31 28.14
CA GLU A 190 -19.37 9.68 26.93
C GLU A 190 -18.82 10.37 25.66
N MET A 191 -18.82 11.71 25.62
CA MET A 191 -18.25 12.46 24.50
C MET A 191 -16.75 12.19 24.33
N ILE A 192 -15.96 12.22 25.42
CA ILE A 192 -14.51 11.94 25.37
C ILE A 192 -14.26 10.49 24.94
N PHE A 193 -15.05 9.54 25.43
CA PHE A 193 -14.91 8.13 25.08
C PHE A 193 -15.15 7.90 23.58
N ASN A 194 -16.22 8.48 23.04
CA ASN A 194 -16.55 8.36 21.62
C ASN A 194 -15.47 8.99 20.73
N GLU A 195 -14.92 10.14 21.10
CA GLU A 195 -13.80 10.75 20.37
C GLU A 195 -12.53 9.90 20.47
N ALA A 196 -12.23 9.34 21.65
CA ALA A 196 -11.08 8.45 21.81
C ALA A 196 -11.20 7.19 20.93
N GLN A 197 -12.38 6.58 20.88
CA GLN A 197 -12.64 5.45 19.99
C GLN A 197 -12.52 5.84 18.51
N HIS A 198 -13.02 7.01 18.13
CA HIS A 198 -12.92 7.52 16.78
C HIS A 198 -11.46 7.71 16.35
N VAL A 199 -10.61 8.31 17.20
CA VAL A 199 -9.17 8.44 16.93
C VAL A 199 -8.50 7.07 16.82
N SER A 200 -8.89 6.09 17.65
CA SER A 200 -8.33 4.74 17.60
C SER A 200 -8.65 4.05 16.28
N ALA A 201 -9.90 4.12 15.85
CA ALA A 201 -10.34 3.57 14.56
C ALA A 201 -9.59 4.25 13.40
N PHE A 202 -9.48 5.57 13.42
CA PHE A 202 -8.73 6.33 12.41
C PHE A 202 -7.26 5.87 12.29
N LEU A 203 -6.58 5.66 13.41
CA LEU A 203 -5.20 5.16 13.42
C LEU A 203 -5.09 3.75 12.81
N GLU A 204 -6.08 2.90 13.03
CA GLU A 204 -6.14 1.57 12.42
C GLU A 204 -6.40 1.64 10.90
N ASP A 205 -7.28 2.54 10.45
CA ASP A 205 -7.52 2.76 9.02
C ASP A 205 -6.26 3.24 8.31
N MET A 206 -5.50 4.15 8.94
CA MET A 206 -4.18 4.60 8.47
C MET A 206 -3.18 3.44 8.30
N LEU A 207 -3.15 2.48 9.24
CA LEU A 207 -2.29 1.30 9.10
C LEU A 207 -2.73 0.40 7.95
N LEU A 208 -4.05 0.20 7.78
CA LEU A 208 -4.56 -0.65 6.70
C LEU A 208 -4.24 -0.05 5.34
N LEU A 209 -4.38 1.27 5.19
CA LEU A 209 -3.98 2.02 4.00
C LEU A 209 -2.50 1.79 3.64
N ASN A 210 -1.62 1.88 4.63
CA ASN A 210 -0.19 1.64 4.43
C ASN A 210 0.12 0.19 4.05
N LYS A 211 -0.66 -0.80 4.53
CA LYS A 211 -0.47 -2.20 4.14
C LYS A 211 -0.83 -2.43 2.67
N LEU A 212 -1.88 -1.77 2.17
CA LEU A 212 -2.34 -1.94 0.80
C LEU A 212 -1.46 -1.28 -0.25
N ASP A 213 -0.80 -0.17 0.08
CA ASP A 213 0.22 0.43 -0.80
C ASP A 213 1.39 -0.54 -1.08
N ARG A 214 1.56 -1.60 -0.28
CA ARG A 214 2.65 -2.58 -0.39
C ARG A 214 2.26 -3.86 -1.12
N GLY A 215 0.97 -4.09 -1.39
CA GLY A 215 0.48 -5.32 -2.01
C GLY A 215 -0.88 -5.77 -1.49
N PRO A 216 -1.38 -6.93 -1.97
CA PRO A 216 -2.70 -7.43 -1.61
C PRO A 216 -2.80 -7.80 -0.13
N LEU A 217 -3.94 -7.51 0.49
CA LEU A 217 -4.24 -7.88 1.87
C LEU A 217 -4.31 -9.41 2.02
N THR A 218 -3.65 -9.94 3.06
CA THR A 218 -3.86 -11.32 3.50
C THR A 218 -5.16 -11.41 4.29
N LEU A 219 -6.20 -12.01 3.69
CA LEU A 219 -7.52 -12.14 4.29
C LEU A 219 -7.66 -13.40 5.13
N THR A 220 -8.27 -13.29 6.31
CA THR A 220 -8.66 -14.44 7.14
C THR A 220 -10.11 -14.81 6.82
N ARG A 221 -10.31 -15.64 5.80
CA ARG A 221 -11.64 -15.94 5.26
C ARG A 221 -12.44 -16.87 6.18
N SER A 222 -13.73 -16.58 6.31
CA SER A 222 -14.71 -17.34 7.07
C SER A 222 -16.12 -17.19 6.46
N PRO A 223 -17.03 -18.16 6.67
CA PRO A 223 -18.38 -18.11 6.09
C PRO A 223 -19.17 -16.85 6.50
N LEU A 224 -19.83 -16.22 5.52
CA LEU A 224 -20.63 -15.02 5.75
C LEU A 224 -22.07 -15.34 6.16
N GLU A 225 -22.47 -14.91 7.36
CA GLU A 225 -23.87 -14.91 7.80
C GLU A 225 -24.45 -13.48 7.78
N LEU A 226 -25.20 -13.12 6.73
CA LEU A 226 -25.73 -11.77 6.55
C LEU A 226 -26.66 -11.30 7.67
N SER A 227 -27.52 -12.19 8.19
CA SER A 227 -28.44 -11.86 9.29
C SER A 227 -27.69 -11.41 10.54
N ARG A 228 -26.60 -12.11 10.86
CA ARG A 228 -25.73 -11.77 11.99
C ARG A 228 -24.95 -10.49 11.72
N LEU A 229 -24.37 -10.36 10.53
CA LEU A 229 -23.65 -9.16 10.11
C LEU A 229 -24.52 -7.91 10.24
N PHE A 230 -25.74 -7.95 9.69
CA PHE A 230 -26.65 -6.81 9.75
C PHE A 230 -27.02 -6.48 11.20
N ALA A 231 -27.35 -7.48 12.03
CA ALA A 231 -27.69 -7.26 13.43
C ALA A 231 -26.54 -6.57 14.21
N GLU A 232 -25.30 -7.01 14.02
CA GLU A 232 -24.14 -6.42 14.69
C GLU A 232 -23.85 -4.99 14.24
N VAL A 233 -23.96 -4.73 12.93
CA VAL A 233 -23.77 -3.39 12.35
C VAL A 233 -24.85 -2.43 12.87
N HIS A 234 -26.12 -2.86 12.85
CA HIS A 234 -27.25 -2.09 13.39
C HIS A 234 -27.05 -1.71 14.84
N GLN A 235 -26.66 -2.69 15.68
CA GLN A 235 -26.42 -2.46 17.10
C GLN A 235 -25.39 -1.35 17.34
N LYS A 236 -24.30 -1.35 16.57
CA LYS A 236 -23.22 -0.36 16.70
C LYS A 236 -23.61 1.02 16.16
N THR A 237 -24.43 1.09 15.10
CA THR A 237 -24.83 2.38 14.51
C THR A 237 -26.09 2.98 15.14
N ASN A 238 -26.84 2.23 15.96
CA ASN A 238 -28.12 2.66 16.52
C ASN A 238 -28.02 3.98 17.31
N SER A 239 -26.99 4.13 18.16
CA SER A 239 -26.82 5.36 18.96
C SER A 239 -26.64 6.60 18.09
N LEU A 240 -25.87 6.47 17.00
CA LEU A 240 -25.67 7.54 16.03
C LEU A 240 -26.98 7.87 15.30
N ALA A 241 -27.72 6.85 14.87
CA ALA A 241 -29.01 7.01 14.20
C ALA A 241 -30.01 7.76 15.09
N VAL A 242 -30.14 7.38 16.36
CA VAL A 242 -30.98 8.07 17.35
C VAL A 242 -30.55 9.53 17.52
N THR A 243 -29.24 9.77 17.65
CA THR A 243 -28.69 11.13 17.81
C THR A 243 -28.97 12.01 16.59
N ARG A 244 -28.89 11.45 15.38
CA ARG A 244 -29.19 12.15 14.11
C ARG A 244 -30.68 12.17 13.76
N LYS A 245 -31.53 11.52 14.56
CA LYS A 245 -32.98 11.37 14.34
C LYS A 245 -33.29 10.68 13.00
N VAL A 246 -32.50 9.68 12.64
CA VAL A 246 -32.63 8.89 11.41
C VAL A 246 -33.06 7.48 11.79
N THR A 247 -33.97 6.88 11.03
CA THR A 247 -34.36 5.47 11.21
C THR A 247 -33.46 4.60 10.35
N VAL A 248 -32.94 3.50 10.89
CA VAL A 248 -32.21 2.51 10.08
C VAL A 248 -33.10 1.29 9.90
N GLU A 249 -33.35 0.91 8.66
CA GLU A 249 -34.19 -0.22 8.29
C GLU A 249 -33.35 -1.25 7.54
N SER A 250 -33.65 -2.53 7.74
CA SER A 250 -33.06 -3.62 6.95
C SER A 250 -34.14 -4.45 6.30
N THR A 251 -33.95 -4.78 5.03
CA THR A 251 -34.72 -5.86 4.41
C THR A 251 -34.25 -7.20 4.98
N GLU A 252 -35.12 -8.20 4.97
CA GLU A 252 -34.75 -9.56 5.38
C GLU A 252 -33.57 -10.04 4.52
N PRO A 253 -32.40 -10.33 5.13
CA PRO A 253 -31.22 -10.67 4.36
C PRO A 253 -31.35 -12.09 3.77
N PRO A 254 -31.01 -12.27 2.48
CA PRO A 254 -31.02 -13.59 1.85
C PRO A 254 -29.95 -14.50 2.45
N VAL A 255 -30.17 -15.80 2.38
CA VAL A 255 -29.14 -16.79 2.75
C VAL A 255 -28.10 -16.87 1.64
N VAL A 256 -26.82 -16.73 2.00
CA VAL A 256 -25.69 -16.85 1.08
C VAL A 256 -24.92 -18.12 1.46
N GLU A 257 -24.89 -19.11 0.57
CA GLU A 257 -24.09 -20.31 0.78
C GLU A 257 -22.74 -20.19 0.06
N GLY A 258 -21.66 -20.62 0.73
CA GLY A 258 -20.33 -20.76 0.13
C GLY A 258 -19.64 -19.44 -0.24
N LEU A 259 -20.03 -18.31 0.36
CA LEU A 259 -19.30 -17.05 0.27
C LEU A 259 -18.46 -16.86 1.54
N GLU A 260 -17.15 -16.72 1.36
CA GLU A 260 -16.22 -16.52 2.47
C GLU A 260 -15.60 -15.14 2.43
N VAL A 261 -15.64 -14.45 3.57
CA VAL A 261 -15.06 -13.13 3.75
C VAL A 261 -14.24 -13.06 5.03
N ASP A 262 -13.33 -12.10 5.11
CA ASP A 262 -12.75 -11.68 6.39
C ASP A 262 -13.81 -10.89 7.16
N LEU A 263 -14.50 -11.57 8.09
CA LEU A 263 -15.66 -11.03 8.78
C LEU A 263 -15.34 -9.73 9.54
N VAL A 264 -14.15 -9.62 10.12
CA VAL A 264 -13.76 -8.43 10.90
C VAL A 264 -13.60 -7.22 10.00
N LEU A 265 -12.88 -7.38 8.88
CA LEU A 265 -12.69 -6.30 7.92
C LEU A 265 -14.00 -5.94 7.21
N PHE A 266 -14.78 -6.95 6.81
CA PHE A 266 -16.01 -6.76 6.07
C PHE A 266 -17.11 -6.12 6.91
N GLN A 267 -17.24 -6.51 8.18
CA GLN A 267 -18.12 -5.85 9.14
C GLN A 267 -17.80 -4.37 9.28
N ARG A 268 -16.52 -4.04 9.46
CA ARG A 268 -16.07 -2.65 9.56
C ARG A 268 -16.33 -1.85 8.29
N ALA A 269 -16.19 -2.46 7.11
CA ALA A 269 -16.54 -1.81 5.83
C ALA A 269 -18.04 -1.46 5.79
N LEU A 270 -18.92 -2.38 6.19
CA LEU A 270 -20.36 -2.11 6.21
C LEU A 270 -20.72 -1.06 7.28
N GLU A 271 -20.06 -1.08 8.45
CA GLU A 271 -20.21 -0.05 9.50
C GLU A 271 -19.82 1.34 9.00
N ASN A 272 -18.70 1.46 8.28
CA ASN A 272 -18.23 2.72 7.72
C ASN A 272 -19.20 3.28 6.68
N MET A 273 -19.72 2.41 5.80
CA MET A 273 -20.69 2.78 4.78
C MET A 273 -22.03 3.23 5.39
N LEU A 274 -22.55 2.48 6.38
CA LEU A 274 -23.79 2.83 7.07
C LEU A 274 -23.65 4.11 7.90
N THR A 275 -22.52 4.26 8.60
CA THR A 275 -22.20 5.48 9.37
C THR A 275 -22.16 6.71 8.47
N HIS A 276 -21.58 6.58 7.27
CA HIS A 276 -21.58 7.65 6.27
C HIS A 276 -23.01 8.01 5.86
N ALA A 277 -23.81 7.01 5.47
CA ALA A 277 -25.20 7.20 5.06
C ALA A 277 -26.06 7.89 6.14
N ILE A 278 -25.92 7.50 7.42
CA ILE A 278 -26.62 8.14 8.56
C ILE A 278 -26.20 9.60 8.73
N LYS A 279 -24.91 9.91 8.57
CA LYS A 279 -24.38 11.28 8.73
C LYS A 279 -24.83 12.21 7.60
N SER A 280 -24.97 11.69 6.38
CA SER A 280 -25.43 12.44 5.22
C SER A 280 -26.95 12.53 5.10
N ALA A 281 -27.69 11.66 5.80
CA ALA A 281 -29.14 11.65 5.77
C ALA A 281 -29.73 12.89 6.50
N PRO A 282 -30.76 13.55 5.91
CA PRO A 282 -31.53 14.56 6.62
C PRO A 282 -32.23 13.97 7.87
N PRO A 283 -32.44 14.76 8.93
CA PRO A 283 -33.20 14.31 10.09
C PRO A 283 -34.61 13.85 9.70
N HIS A 284 -35.15 12.87 10.42
CA HIS A 284 -36.47 12.26 10.20
C HIS A 284 -36.62 11.50 8.87
N THR A 285 -35.52 11.05 8.29
CA THR A 285 -35.52 10.15 7.12
C THR A 285 -35.08 8.75 7.50
N ALA A 286 -35.26 7.79 6.58
CA ALA A 286 -34.80 6.43 6.73
C ALA A 286 -33.53 6.17 5.92
N VAL A 287 -32.64 5.35 6.49
CA VAL A 287 -31.51 4.72 5.81
C VAL A 287 -31.82 3.23 5.72
N THR A 288 -31.81 2.69 4.51
CA THR A 288 -32.17 1.28 4.27
C THR A 288 -30.93 0.49 3.89
N VAL A 289 -30.76 -0.67 4.53
CA VAL A 289 -29.73 -1.66 4.18
C VAL A 289 -30.42 -2.87 3.57
N SER A 290 -30.06 -3.23 2.34
CA SER A 290 -30.61 -4.38 1.64
C SER A 290 -29.51 -5.27 1.08
N ALA A 291 -29.82 -6.54 0.85
CA ALA A 291 -28.92 -7.49 0.21
C ALA A 291 -29.69 -8.34 -0.80
N GLN A 292 -29.04 -8.62 -1.93
CA GLN A 292 -29.55 -9.45 -3.01
C GLN A 292 -28.48 -10.49 -3.37
N VAL A 293 -28.92 -11.73 -3.58
CA VAL A 293 -28.06 -12.82 -4.04
C VAL A 293 -28.45 -13.15 -5.46
N HIS A 294 -27.48 -13.12 -6.37
CA HIS A 294 -27.69 -13.64 -7.70
C HIS A 294 -27.08 -15.05 -7.73
N PRO A 295 -27.89 -16.10 -7.95
CA PRO A 295 -27.34 -17.45 -8.12
C PRO A 295 -26.41 -17.45 -9.35
N ASP A 296 -25.37 -18.28 -9.32
CA ASP A 296 -24.39 -18.45 -10.41
C ASP A 296 -25.13 -18.60 -11.75
N SER A 297 -25.26 -17.49 -12.48
CA SER A 297 -25.96 -17.51 -13.76
C SER A 297 -24.98 -17.98 -14.81
N ASN A 298 -25.30 -19.09 -15.46
CA ASN A 298 -24.61 -19.63 -16.64
C ASN A 298 -24.71 -18.71 -17.88
N SER A 299 -24.90 -17.39 -17.70
CA SER A 299 -25.03 -16.40 -18.77
C SER A 299 -23.73 -15.63 -18.97
N ASP A 300 -23.45 -15.25 -20.22
CA ASP A 300 -22.26 -14.50 -20.69
C ASP A 300 -21.96 -13.15 -20.00
N ALA A 301 -22.72 -12.75 -18.97
CA ALA A 301 -22.47 -11.57 -18.16
C ALA A 301 -22.11 -11.98 -16.72
N PRO A 302 -20.94 -11.56 -16.18
CA PRO A 302 -20.56 -11.84 -14.80
C PRO A 302 -21.44 -11.00 -13.86
N ALA A 303 -22.51 -11.61 -13.32
CA ALA A 303 -23.31 -11.02 -12.26
C ALA A 303 -22.64 -11.30 -10.89
N PRO A 304 -22.66 -10.35 -9.93
CA PRO A 304 -22.07 -10.56 -8.61
C PRO A 304 -22.90 -11.56 -7.80
N ARG A 305 -22.28 -12.53 -7.11
CA ARG A 305 -22.98 -13.48 -6.23
C ARG A 305 -23.72 -12.79 -5.09
N LEU A 306 -23.16 -11.70 -4.55
CA LEU A 306 -23.78 -10.92 -3.49
C LEU A 306 -23.69 -9.42 -3.78
N ARG A 307 -24.83 -8.74 -3.66
CA ARG A 307 -24.93 -7.28 -3.74
C ARG A 307 -25.57 -6.73 -2.47
N ILE A 308 -24.85 -5.88 -1.75
CA ILE A 308 -25.35 -5.17 -0.56
C ILE A 308 -25.51 -3.70 -0.93
N GLU A 309 -26.67 -3.11 -0.63
CA GLU A 309 -26.97 -1.71 -0.87
C GLU A 309 -27.28 -1.00 0.44
N VAL A 310 -26.71 0.20 0.62
CA VAL A 310 -27.08 1.14 1.68
C VAL A 310 -27.60 2.41 1.02
N THR A 311 -28.87 2.72 1.23
CA THR A 311 -29.54 3.87 0.63
C THR A 311 -29.92 4.89 1.69
N ASN A 312 -29.68 6.17 1.41
CA ASN A 312 -30.17 7.27 2.24
C ASN A 312 -30.84 8.36 1.39
N ALA A 313 -31.86 8.99 1.95
CA ALA A 313 -32.38 10.25 1.41
C ALA A 313 -31.30 11.34 1.51
N GLY A 314 -31.29 12.29 0.58
CA GLY A 314 -30.28 13.34 0.54
C GLY A 314 -30.21 14.08 -0.79
N ALA A 315 -29.33 15.07 -0.88
CA ALA A 315 -29.04 15.73 -2.14
C ALA A 315 -28.29 14.79 -3.08
N HIS A 316 -28.57 14.89 -4.39
CA HIS A 316 -27.73 14.26 -5.39
C HIS A 316 -26.34 14.86 -5.39
N LEU A 317 -25.37 14.02 -5.68
CA LEU A 317 -23.99 14.44 -5.90
C LEU A 317 -23.71 14.54 -7.40
N PRO A 318 -22.87 15.49 -7.84
CA PRO A 318 -22.32 15.49 -9.18
C PRO A 318 -21.65 14.14 -9.52
N PRO A 319 -21.68 13.69 -10.78
CA PRO A 319 -21.01 12.44 -11.18
C PRO A 319 -19.52 12.40 -10.79
N GLU A 320 -18.80 13.51 -10.92
CA GLU A 320 -17.38 13.62 -10.52
C GLU A 320 -17.19 13.39 -9.02
N ASP A 321 -18.14 13.84 -8.20
CA ASP A 321 -18.08 13.67 -6.75
C ASP A 321 -18.44 12.23 -6.34
N LEU A 322 -19.34 11.57 -7.07
CA LEU A 322 -19.70 10.17 -6.83
C LEU A 322 -18.50 9.22 -7.01
N GLU A 323 -17.67 9.45 -8.03
CA GLU A 323 -16.45 8.67 -8.23
C GLU A 323 -15.42 8.92 -7.13
N ARG A 324 -15.30 10.18 -6.70
CA ARG A 324 -14.31 10.61 -5.69
C ARG A 324 -14.71 10.29 -4.24
N LEU A 325 -15.95 9.88 -3.98
CA LEU A 325 -16.41 9.51 -2.63
C LEU A 325 -15.56 8.43 -1.96
N PHE A 326 -14.98 7.53 -2.76
CA PHE A 326 -14.14 6.43 -2.29
C PHE A 326 -12.64 6.75 -2.35
N ASP A 327 -12.25 7.94 -2.78
CA ASP A 327 -10.85 8.34 -2.82
C ASP A 327 -10.30 8.58 -1.41
N LYS A 328 -9.02 8.25 -1.23
CA LYS A 328 -8.30 8.49 0.03
C LYS A 328 -8.32 9.99 0.36
N PHE A 329 -8.77 10.33 1.56
CA PHE A 329 -8.83 11.71 2.06
C PHE A 329 -9.78 12.63 1.30
N ALA A 330 -10.77 12.08 0.59
CA ALA A 330 -11.85 12.88 0.03
C ALA A 330 -12.69 13.50 1.16
N VAL A 331 -12.26 14.68 1.63
CA VAL A 331 -13.06 15.52 2.50
C VAL A 331 -13.97 16.32 1.57
N MET A 332 -15.10 15.73 1.23
CA MET A 332 -16.17 16.45 0.56
C MET A 332 -16.57 17.62 1.45
N THR A 333 -16.58 18.83 0.89
CA THR A 333 -16.96 20.08 1.55
C THR A 333 -18.45 20.09 1.89
N LEU A 334 -18.86 19.28 2.87
CA LEU A 334 -20.06 19.56 3.66
C LEU A 334 -19.64 20.56 4.76
N LYS A 335 -19.33 21.79 4.31
CA LYS A 335 -19.30 22.98 5.17
C LYS A 335 -20.75 23.28 5.55
N GLU A 336 -21.29 22.50 6.47
CA GLU A 336 -22.42 22.88 7.32
C GLU A 336 -22.59 21.73 8.32
N GLN A 337 -22.46 22.05 9.62
CA GLN A 337 -22.55 21.14 10.76
C GLN A 337 -21.29 20.33 11.13
N GLY A 338 -20.23 21.04 11.55
CA GLY A 338 -19.42 20.70 12.73
C GLY A 338 -18.74 19.32 12.85
N SER A 339 -18.88 18.40 11.89
CA SER A 339 -18.35 17.05 11.96
C SER A 339 -17.37 16.83 10.82
N SER A 340 -16.12 17.23 11.07
CA SER A 340 -14.97 16.95 10.19
C SER A 340 -14.68 15.45 10.24
N HIS A 341 -15.13 14.71 9.24
CA HIS A 341 -14.74 13.32 9.05
C HIS A 341 -13.56 13.30 8.09
N VAL A 342 -12.48 12.64 8.48
CA VAL A 342 -11.39 12.36 7.55
C VAL A 342 -11.93 11.33 6.56
N GLY A 343 -11.92 11.65 5.26
CA GLY A 343 -12.50 10.86 4.17
C GLY A 343 -11.82 9.52 3.90
N LEU A 344 -11.67 8.69 4.92
CA LEU A 344 -11.05 7.36 4.87
C LEU A 344 -12.06 6.24 5.02
N GLY A 345 -13.24 6.49 5.60
CA GLY A 345 -14.22 5.45 5.87
C GLY A 345 -14.71 4.75 4.60
N LEU A 346 -15.11 5.52 3.58
CA LEU A 346 -15.52 4.94 2.29
C LEU A 346 -14.33 4.38 1.50
N ALA A 347 -13.17 5.02 1.57
CA ALA A 347 -11.94 4.47 0.98
C ALA A 347 -11.59 3.09 1.56
N TYR A 348 -11.73 2.91 2.89
CA TYR A 348 -11.61 1.63 3.58
C TYR A 348 -12.60 0.60 3.02
N CYS A 349 -13.87 0.98 2.80
CA CYS A 349 -14.87 0.08 2.24
C CYS A 349 -14.43 -0.46 0.88
N ARG A 350 -14.03 0.44 -0.03
CA ARG A 350 -13.56 0.06 -1.37
C ARG A 350 -12.35 -0.86 -1.30
N MET A 351 -11.37 -0.52 -0.48
CA MET A 351 -10.16 -1.31 -0.27
C MET A 351 -10.45 -2.73 0.22
N VAL A 352 -11.32 -2.88 1.22
CA VAL A 352 -11.69 -4.20 1.76
C VAL A 352 -12.45 -5.00 0.70
N VAL A 353 -13.42 -4.38 0.01
CA VAL A 353 -14.22 -5.06 -1.01
C VAL A 353 -13.36 -5.51 -2.20
N GLU A 354 -12.45 -4.67 -2.68
CA GLU A 354 -11.49 -5.01 -3.74
C GLU A 354 -10.55 -6.14 -3.33
N ALA A 355 -10.10 -6.18 -2.06
CA ALA A 355 -9.29 -7.28 -1.54
C ALA A 355 -10.05 -8.62 -1.54
N HIS A 356 -11.39 -8.59 -1.46
CA HIS A 356 -12.26 -9.76 -1.60
C HIS A 356 -12.59 -10.10 -3.06
N GLY A 357 -12.05 -9.36 -4.03
CA GLY A 357 -12.34 -9.53 -5.45
C GLY A 357 -13.64 -8.87 -5.92
N GLY A 358 -14.24 -8.02 -5.09
CA GLY A 358 -15.48 -7.31 -5.37
C GLY A 358 -15.29 -5.86 -5.85
N HIS A 359 -16.40 -5.14 -5.96
CA HIS A 359 -16.43 -3.71 -6.29
C HIS A 359 -17.34 -2.93 -5.33
N ALA A 360 -16.88 -1.78 -4.84
CA ALA A 360 -17.72 -0.81 -4.13
C ALA A 360 -17.87 0.50 -4.93
N PHE A 361 -19.08 1.05 -5.01
CA PHE A 361 -19.37 2.31 -5.73
C PHE A 361 -20.63 3.00 -5.19
N ALA A 362 -20.92 4.21 -5.67
CA ALA A 362 -22.12 4.97 -5.28
C ALA A 362 -22.86 5.54 -6.49
N THR A 363 -24.18 5.63 -6.37
CA THR A 363 -25.07 6.19 -7.40
C THR A 363 -26.13 7.08 -6.78
N ASN A 364 -26.59 8.10 -7.51
CA ASN A 364 -27.78 8.86 -7.13
C ASN A 364 -29.05 8.00 -7.27
N ILE A 365 -30.04 8.23 -6.40
CA ILE A 365 -31.38 7.62 -6.50
C ILE A 365 -32.47 8.70 -6.58
N GLU A 366 -33.51 8.42 -7.37
CA GLU A 366 -34.69 9.27 -7.53
C GLU A 366 -35.69 9.07 -6.38
N PRO A 367 -36.43 10.11 -5.93
CA PRO A 367 -36.37 11.50 -6.41
C PRO A 367 -35.21 12.31 -5.81
N ARG A 368 -34.64 11.90 -4.66
CA ARG A 368 -33.48 12.53 -4.01
C ARG A 368 -32.81 11.56 -3.02
N GLY A 369 -31.58 11.16 -3.29
CA GLY A 369 -30.78 10.37 -2.35
C GLY A 369 -29.52 9.77 -2.96
N LEU A 370 -28.81 9.01 -2.14
CA LEU A 370 -27.61 8.26 -2.52
C LEU A 370 -27.83 6.78 -2.23
N ARG A 371 -27.20 5.95 -3.05
CA ARG A 371 -27.10 4.51 -2.89
C ARG A 371 -25.63 4.11 -2.95
N PHE A 372 -25.12 3.53 -1.88
CA PHE A 372 -23.81 2.92 -1.80
C PHE A 372 -23.95 1.42 -2.01
N ILE A 373 -23.11 0.85 -2.86
CA ILE A 373 -23.25 -0.53 -3.34
C ILE A 373 -21.93 -1.26 -3.10
N ILE A 374 -22.03 -2.47 -2.57
CA ILE A 374 -20.94 -3.46 -2.47
C ILE A 374 -21.35 -4.69 -3.27
N GLU A 375 -20.50 -5.10 -4.19
CA GLU A 375 -20.67 -6.31 -5.00
C GLU A 375 -19.52 -7.28 -4.72
N LEU A 376 -19.83 -8.54 -4.41
CA LEU A 376 -18.87 -9.62 -4.21
C LEU A 376 -19.09 -10.74 -5.25
N PRO A 377 -18.00 -11.35 -5.75
CA PRO A 377 -18.04 -12.39 -6.77
C PRO A 377 -18.49 -13.75 -6.24
#